data_AF-M1VXB5-F1
#
_entry.id   AF-M1VXB5-F1
#
_cell.length_a   1.000
_cell.length_b   1.000
_cell.length_c   1.000
_cell.angle_alpha   90.00
_cell.angle_beta   90.00
_cell.angle_gamma   90.00
#
_symmetry.space_group_name_H-M   'P 1'
#
loop_
_entity.id
_entity.type
_entity.pdbx_description
1 polymer ?
#
loop_
_entity_poly.entity_id
_entity_poly.type
_entity_poly.pdbx_seq_one_letter_code
_entity_poly.pdbx_strand_id
1 'polypeptide(L)'
;MYHVKARLAVDDETNTARPEWEYHVESDRASMLLVRIVVAKVCDLSRLENILRHVPVRSDKPEWNCVAWVREALHLATLDRHALGSRVADWDAIRDKTMWYVEWKKTNHRFDGLGEYDISKPATYDMVDNVELIV
;
A
#
# COMPACT_ATOMS: atom_id res chain seq x y z
N MET A 1 -8.01 -5.67 3.63
CA MET A 1 -6.94 -5.33 2.66
C MET A 1 -7.11 -6.28 1.49
N TYR A 2 -7.16 -5.80 0.24
CA TYR A 2 -7.29 -6.68 -0.92
C TYR A 2 -5.96 -7.41 -1.15
N HIS A 3 -6.01 -8.73 -1.32
CA HIS A 3 -4.86 -9.51 -1.78
C HIS A 3 -5.29 -10.45 -2.89
N VAL A 4 -4.36 -10.78 -3.78
CA VAL A 4 -4.62 -11.66 -4.92
C VAL A 4 -3.95 -13.01 -4.67
N LYS A 5 -4.68 -14.10 -4.89
CA LYS A 5 -4.14 -15.46 -4.88
C LYS A 5 -4.17 -15.99 -6.32
N ALA A 6 -3.07 -16.59 -6.75
CA ALA A 6 -3.03 -17.35 -8.01
C ALA A 6 -3.66 -18.72 -7.76
N ARG A 7 -4.62 -19.11 -8.60
CA ARG A 7 -5.23 -20.43 -8.60
C ARG A 7 -5.12 -21.04 -9.99
N LEU A 8 -4.92 -22.36 -10.08
CA LEU A 8 -5.10 -23.09 -11.33
C LEU A 8 -6.53 -23.59 -11.37
N ALA A 9 -7.35 -23.03 -12.26
CA ALA A 9 -8.68 -23.55 -12.55
C ALA A 9 -8.56 -24.55 -13.69
N VAL A 10 -9.10 -25.76 -13.51
CA VAL A 10 -9.21 -26.75 -14.58
C VAL A 10 -10.55 -26.54 -15.24
N ASP A 11 -10.54 -26.32 -16.55
CA ASP A 11 -11.72 -26.25 -17.38
C ASP A 11 -12.24 -27.69 -17.59
N ASP A 12 -13.43 -28.00 -17.08
CA ASP A 12 -13.99 -29.35 -17.07
C ASP A 12 -14.29 -29.90 -18.48
N GLU A 13 -14.48 -29.03 -19.48
CA GLU A 13 -14.76 -29.43 -20.86
C GLU A 13 -13.49 -29.75 -21.65
N THR A 14 -12.42 -28.99 -21.40
CA THR A 14 -11.16 -29.10 -22.14
C THR A 14 -10.05 -29.81 -21.37
N ASN A 15 -10.25 -30.07 -20.09
CA ASN A 15 -9.25 -30.58 -19.14
C ASN A 15 -7.94 -29.77 -19.16
N THR A 16 -8.04 -28.47 -19.46
CA THR A 16 -6.89 -27.56 -19.50
C THR A 16 -6.83 -26.72 -18.23
N ALA A 17 -5.65 -26.62 -17.65
CA ALA A 17 -5.42 -25.77 -16.48
C ALA A 17 -5.15 -24.32 -16.94
N ARG A 18 -5.92 -23.37 -16.40
CA ARG A 18 -5.77 -21.93 -16.64
C ARG A 18 -5.44 -21.20 -15.34
N PRO A 19 -4.49 -20.25 -15.36
CA PRO A 19 -4.24 -19.41 -14.20
C PRO A 19 -5.40 -18.41 -14.03
N GLU A 20 -6.02 -18.45 -12.86
CA GLU A 20 -7.01 -17.47 -12.41
C GLU A 20 -6.46 -16.68 -11.23
N TRP A 21 -6.83 -15.41 -11.18
CA TRP A 21 -6.50 -14.51 -10.08
C TRP A 21 -7.75 -14.28 -9.25
N GLU A 22 -7.75 -14.76 -8.01
CA GLU A 22 -8.86 -14.56 -7.08
C GLU A 22 -8.50 -13.44 -6.11
N TYR A 23 -9.38 -12.44 -6.02
CA TYR A 23 -9.25 -11.34 -5.07
C TYR A 23 -9.92 -11.72 -3.75
N HIS A 24 -9.12 -11.81 -2.70
CA HIS A 24 -9.59 -12.10 -1.36
C HIS A 24 -9.55 -10.84 -0.49
N VAL A 25 -10.59 -10.67 0.33
CA VAL A 25 -10.64 -9.63 1.37
C VAL A 25 -10.40 -10.31 2.72
N GLU A 26 -9.13 -10.50 3.07
CA GLU A 26 -8.77 -10.85 4.46
C GLU A 26 -8.68 -9.54 5.27
N SER A 27 -9.49 -9.47 6.34
CA SER A 27 -9.70 -8.27 7.17
C SER A 27 -8.69 -8.15 8.33
N ASP A 28 -7.96 -9.20 8.69
CA ASP A 28 -7.14 -9.25 9.91
C ASP A 28 -5.69 -8.76 9.72
N ARG A 29 -5.19 -8.68 8.48
CA ARG A 29 -3.81 -8.26 8.20
C ARG A 29 -3.49 -6.80 8.50
N ALA A 30 -4.48 -6.01 8.92
CA ALA A 30 -4.20 -4.72 9.56
C ALA A 30 -3.24 -4.87 10.74
N SER A 31 -3.26 -6.02 11.43
CA SER A 31 -2.34 -6.40 12.50
C SER A 31 -0.90 -6.70 12.03
N MET A 32 -0.68 -6.96 10.73
CA MET A 32 0.65 -7.23 10.16
C MET A 32 1.38 -5.97 9.68
N LEU A 33 0.69 -4.82 9.64
CA LEU A 33 1.30 -3.56 9.21
C LEU A 33 2.09 -2.95 10.36
N LEU A 34 3.38 -2.69 10.15
CA LEU A 34 4.19 -1.96 11.12
C LEU A 34 3.70 -0.51 11.27
N VAL A 35 3.51 0.18 10.15
CA VAL A 35 3.04 1.57 10.10
C VAL A 35 2.16 1.82 8.88
N ARG A 36 1.40 2.92 8.91
CA ARG A 36 0.68 3.51 7.77
C ARG A 36 1.12 4.95 7.58
N ILE A 37 1.24 5.37 6.33
CA ILE A 37 1.61 6.74 5.95
C ILE A 37 0.52 7.30 5.04
N VAL A 38 -0.12 8.39 5.45
CA VAL A 38 -1.06 9.13 4.60
C VAL A 38 -0.26 10.15 3.79
N VAL A 39 -0.34 10.04 2.47
CA VAL A 39 0.42 10.88 1.53
C VAL A 39 -0.46 11.79 0.69
N ALA A 40 -1.77 11.52 0.61
CA ALA A 40 -2.68 12.30 -0.21
C ALA A 40 -4.15 12.14 0.23
N LYS A 41 -4.94 13.19 -0.01
CA LYS A 41 -6.40 13.14 0.05
C LYS A 41 -6.96 12.63 -1.28
N VAL A 42 -7.77 11.57 -1.23
CA VAL A 42 -8.52 11.10 -2.40
C VAL A 42 -9.74 12.01 -2.63
N CYS A 43 -9.86 12.55 -3.84
CA CYS A 43 -10.98 13.39 -4.27
C CYS A 43 -11.94 12.63 -5.19
N ASP A 44 -11.43 11.71 -6.00
CA ASP A 44 -12.22 10.86 -6.89
C ASP A 44 -11.70 9.41 -6.81
N LEU A 45 -12.46 8.56 -6.11
CA LEU A 45 -12.10 7.17 -5.87
C LEU A 45 -12.14 6.34 -7.16
N SER A 46 -13.19 6.48 -7.96
CA SER A 46 -13.34 5.72 -9.21
C SER A 46 -12.21 6.02 -10.19
N ARG A 47 -11.80 7.28 -10.25
CA ARG A 47 -10.66 7.69 -11.07
C ARG A 47 -9.33 7.17 -10.54
N LEU A 48 -9.13 7.22 -9.22
CA LEU A 48 -7.95 6.62 -8.59
C LEU A 48 -7.88 5.12 -8.87
N GLU A 49 -8.97 4.38 -8.68
CA GLU A 49 -9.05 2.96 -8.99
C GLU A 49 -8.70 2.67 -10.46
N ASN A 50 -9.24 3.47 -11.38
CA ASN A 50 -8.92 3.34 -12.80
C ASN A 50 -7.41 3.52 -13.05
N ILE A 51 -6.78 4.54 -12.45
CA ILE A 51 -5.34 4.76 -12.57
C ILE A 51 -4.56 3.55 -12.04
N LEU A 52 -4.89 3.09 -10.82
CA LEU A 52 -4.19 1.98 -10.17
C LEU A 52 -4.30 0.67 -10.95
N ARG A 53 -5.45 0.39 -11.58
CA ARG A 53 -5.65 -0.80 -12.43
C ARG A 53 -4.79 -0.79 -13.69
N HIS A 54 -4.40 0.38 -14.17
CA HIS A 54 -3.56 0.54 -15.36
C HIS A 54 -2.06 0.59 -15.05
N VAL A 55 -1.65 0.54 -13.76
CA VAL A 55 -0.24 0.47 -13.40
C VAL A 55 0.29 -0.93 -13.75
N PRO A 56 1.20 -1.05 -14.72
CA PRO A 56 1.65 -2.35 -15.21
C PRO A 56 2.47 -3.09 -14.15
N VAL A 57 2.35 -4.41 -14.11
CA VAL A 57 3.24 -5.29 -13.34
C VAL A 57 4.27 -5.89 -14.28
N ARG A 58 5.56 -5.64 -14.01
CA ARG A 58 6.68 -6.01 -14.90
C ARG A 58 7.52 -7.11 -14.27
N SER A 59 7.05 -8.35 -14.35
CA SER A 59 7.70 -9.53 -13.75
C SER A 59 9.06 -9.87 -14.38
N ASP A 60 9.32 -9.34 -15.57
CA ASP A 60 10.53 -9.53 -16.36
C ASP A 60 11.70 -8.66 -15.90
N LYS A 61 11.44 -7.68 -15.03
CA LYS A 61 12.44 -6.73 -14.54
C LYS A 61 12.86 -7.07 -13.11
N PRO A 62 14.13 -7.43 -12.85
CA PRO A 62 14.61 -7.80 -11.51
C PRO A 62 14.42 -6.71 -10.44
N GLU A 63 14.43 -5.44 -10.84
CA GLU A 63 14.20 -4.29 -9.98
C GLU A 63 12.72 -4.06 -9.65
N TRP A 64 11.80 -4.77 -10.31
CA TRP A 64 10.37 -4.61 -10.14
C TRP A 64 9.89 -5.30 -8.86
N ASN A 65 9.47 -4.49 -7.91
CA ASN A 65 8.93 -4.95 -6.64
C ASN A 65 7.77 -4.04 -6.20
N CYS A 66 7.22 -4.29 -5.00
CA CYS A 66 6.12 -3.49 -4.46
C CYS A 66 6.49 -2.01 -4.30
N VAL A 67 7.75 -1.69 -3.98
CA VAL A 67 8.23 -0.31 -3.82
C VAL A 67 8.24 0.40 -5.17
N ALA A 68 8.74 -0.26 -6.22
CA ALA A 68 8.70 0.27 -7.58
C ALA A 68 7.27 0.49 -8.09
N TRP A 69 6.36 -0.47 -7.82
CA TRP A 69 4.96 -0.34 -8.20
C TRP A 69 4.29 0.84 -7.51
N VAL A 70 4.46 1.01 -6.19
CA VAL A 70 3.86 2.12 -5.44
C VAL A 70 4.41 3.47 -5.90
N ARG A 71 5.72 3.56 -6.21
CA ARG A 71 6.33 4.77 -6.77
C ARG A 71 5.66 5.19 -8.08
N GLU A 72 5.49 4.25 -9.01
CA GLU A 72 4.86 4.52 -10.30
C GLU A 72 3.37 4.83 -10.16
N ALA A 73 2.65 4.08 -9.32
CA ALA A 73 1.24 4.31 -9.03
C ALA A 73 0.99 5.71 -8.46
N LEU A 74 1.80 6.14 -7.49
CA LEU A 74 1.70 7.48 -6.89
C LEU A 74 2.05 8.56 -7.92
N HIS A 75 3.06 8.34 -8.76
CA HIS A 75 3.42 9.26 -9.82
C HIS A 75 2.26 9.46 -10.81
N LEU A 76 1.65 8.38 -11.30
CA LEU A 76 0.52 8.44 -12.22
C LEU A 76 -0.72 9.09 -11.58
N ALA A 77 -1.03 8.75 -10.33
CA ALA A 77 -2.14 9.38 -9.60
C ALA A 77 -1.91 10.89 -9.37
N THR A 78 -0.66 11.31 -9.21
CA THR A 78 -0.27 12.71 -9.08
C THR A 78 -0.39 13.47 -10.40
N LEU A 79 -0.02 12.84 -11.53
CA LEU A 79 -0.12 13.42 -12.87
C LEU A 79 -1.55 13.66 -13.33
N ASP A 80 -2.49 12.81 -12.88
CA ASP A 80 -3.91 12.93 -13.23
C ASP A 80 -4.56 14.25 -12.77
N ARG A 81 -4.04 14.86 -11.70
CA ARG A 81 -4.50 16.13 -11.08
C ARG A 81 -5.94 16.20 -10.60
N HIS A 82 -6.76 15.16 -10.76
CA HIS A 82 -8.16 15.16 -10.33
C HIS A 82 -8.49 14.02 -9.36
N ALA A 83 -7.78 12.90 -9.43
CA ALA A 83 -7.93 11.80 -8.48
C ALA A 83 -7.54 12.20 -7.05
N LEU A 84 -6.50 13.04 -6.91
CA LEU A 84 -5.92 13.44 -5.63
C LEU A 84 -5.99 14.96 -5.42
N GLY A 85 -6.37 15.36 -4.20
CA GLY A 85 -6.34 16.74 -3.71
C GLY A 85 -4.97 17.10 -3.10
N SER A 86 -4.98 17.59 -1.86
CA SER A 86 -3.77 17.83 -1.06
C SER A 86 -2.91 16.58 -1.02
N ARG A 87 -1.61 16.71 -1.32
CA ARG A 87 -0.70 15.58 -1.48
C ARG A 87 0.76 15.95 -1.30
N VAL A 88 1.53 14.96 -0.85
CA VAL A 88 3.00 14.92 -0.98
C VAL A 88 3.33 14.12 -2.23
N ALA A 89 4.02 14.73 -3.18
CA ALA A 89 4.35 14.10 -4.48
C ALA A 89 5.82 13.61 -4.56
N ASP A 90 6.67 14.09 -3.66
CA ASP A 90 8.08 13.70 -3.62
C ASP A 90 8.22 12.29 -3.05
N TRP A 91 8.60 11.35 -3.91
CA TRP A 91 8.78 9.96 -3.56
C TRP A 91 9.88 9.75 -2.52
N ASP A 92 11.01 10.45 -2.65
CA ASP A 92 12.15 10.26 -1.77
C ASP A 92 11.80 10.82 -0.37
N ALA A 93 11.11 11.96 -0.30
CA ALA A 93 10.60 12.48 0.97
C ALA A 93 9.61 11.52 1.66
N ILE A 94 8.71 10.88 0.90
CA ILE A 94 7.78 9.87 1.44
C ILE A 94 8.54 8.67 1.97
N ARG A 95 9.49 8.15 1.19
CA ARG A 95 10.31 6.99 1.59
C ARG A 95 11.11 7.29 2.85
N ASP A 96 11.79 8.42 2.89
CA ASP A 96 12.64 8.81 4.02
C ASP A 96 11.82 9.02 5.29
N LYS A 97 10.68 9.70 5.19
CA LYS A 97 9.75 9.86 6.33
C LYS A 97 9.21 8.51 6.80
N THR A 98 8.87 7.61 5.88
CA THR A 98 8.38 6.26 6.21
C THR A 98 9.44 5.49 7.00
N MET A 99 10.68 5.47 6.52
CA MET A 99 11.79 4.78 7.18
C MET A 99 12.10 5.39 8.55
N TRP A 100 12.16 6.73 8.63
CA TRP A 100 12.34 7.44 9.89
C TRP A 100 11.24 7.09 10.90
N TYR A 101 9.98 7.06 10.47
CA TYR A 101 8.86 6.78 11.36
C TYR A 101 8.89 5.35 11.90
N VAL A 102 9.26 4.38 11.05
CA VAL A 102 9.47 2.98 11.48
C VAL A 102 10.57 2.89 12.54
N GLU A 103 11.72 3.52 12.31
CA GLU A 103 12.83 3.51 13.28
C GLU A 103 12.43 4.19 14.59
N TRP A 104 11.75 5.33 14.51
CA TRP A 104 11.24 6.01 15.70
C TRP A 104 10.26 5.12 16.49
N LYS A 105 9.38 4.38 15.81
CA LYS A 105 8.48 3.44 16.49
C LYS A 105 9.20 2.24 17.11
N LYS A 106 10.28 1.75 16.48
CA LYS A 106 11.14 0.73 17.09
C LYS A 106 11.78 1.22 18.38
N THR A 107 12.35 2.43 18.39
CA THR A 107 12.98 3.01 19.59
C THR A 107 11.99 3.25 20.73
N ASN A 108 10.71 3.41 20.41
CA ASN A 108 9.63 3.57 21.37
C ASN A 108 8.97 2.24 21.76
N HIS A 109 9.60 1.09 21.47
CA HIS A 109 9.10 -0.24 21.86
C HIS A 109 7.71 -0.58 21.30
N ARG A 110 7.38 -0.05 20.11
CA ARG A 110 6.05 -0.26 19.50
C ARG A 110 5.82 -1.69 19.03
N PHE A 111 6.89 -2.41 18.72
CA PHE A 111 6.84 -3.69 17.99
C PHE A 111 7.37 -4.89 18.78
N ASP A 112 7.99 -4.67 19.94
CA ASP A 112 8.62 -5.71 20.76
C ASP A 112 7.82 -6.07 22.03
N GLY A 113 6.67 -5.40 22.25
CA GLY A 113 5.80 -5.65 23.39
C GLY A 113 6.29 -5.03 24.70
N LEU A 114 7.36 -4.22 24.69
CA LEU A 114 7.85 -3.53 25.88
C LEU A 114 7.15 -2.19 26.14
N GLY A 115 6.38 -1.67 25.18
CA GLY A 115 5.58 -0.46 25.32
C GLY A 115 4.07 -0.68 25.47
N GLU A 116 3.36 0.32 26.00
CA GLU A 116 1.90 0.30 26.17
C GLU A 116 1.17 0.83 24.93
N TYR A 117 1.04 -0.01 23.90
CA TYR A 117 0.36 0.37 22.66
C TYR A 117 -0.68 -0.65 22.20
N ASP A 118 -1.71 -0.14 21.53
CA ASP A 118 -2.72 -0.98 20.86
C ASP A 118 -2.11 -1.62 19.60
N ILE A 119 -1.63 -2.86 19.72
CA ILE A 119 -1.05 -3.64 18.61
C ILE A 119 -2.08 -4.01 17.53
N SER A 120 -3.39 -3.85 17.79
CA SER A 120 -4.42 -4.07 16.76
C SER A 120 -4.53 -2.91 15.77
N LYS A 121 -3.97 -1.75 16.12
CA LYS A 121 -3.99 -0.54 15.31
C LYS A 121 -2.58 -0.21 14.84
N PRO A 122 -2.32 -0.24 13.52
CA PRO A 122 -1.02 0.16 13.02
C PRO A 122 -0.83 1.66 13.19
N ALA A 123 0.34 2.05 13.68
CA ALA A 123 0.69 3.44 13.89
C ALA A 123 0.58 4.20 12.57
N THR A 124 -0.06 5.37 12.57
CA THR A 124 -0.44 6.08 11.35
C THR A 124 0.07 7.51 11.38
N TYR A 125 0.92 7.87 10.42
CA TYR A 125 1.44 9.22 10.26
C TYR A 125 0.82 9.88 9.03
N ASP A 126 0.33 11.11 9.19
CA ASP A 126 -0.17 11.94 8.12
C ASP A 126 0.92 12.91 7.65
N MET A 127 1.42 12.70 6.43
CA MET A 127 2.42 13.58 5.83
C MET A 127 1.80 14.82 5.18
N VAL A 128 0.50 14.83 4.91
CA VAL A 128 -0.20 15.99 4.34
C VAL A 128 -0.32 17.07 5.41
N ASP A 129 -0.74 16.68 6.62
CA ASP A 129 -0.91 17.60 7.76
C ASP A 129 0.30 17.58 8.71
N ASN A 130 1.28 16.70 8.47
CA ASN A 130 2.49 16.50 9.27
C ASN A 130 2.18 16.21 10.76
N VAL A 131 1.24 15.31 10.99
CA VAL A 131 0.77 14.89 12.33
C VAL A 131 0.68 13.37 12.43
N GLU A 132 0.82 12.86 13.64
CA GLU A 132 0.54 11.46 13.92
C GLU A 132 -0.94 11.28 14.29
N LEU A 133 -1.64 10.36 13.61
CA LEU A 133 -3.07 10.12 13.80
C LEU A 133 -3.36 8.95 14.75
N ILE A 134 -2.51 7.91 14.72
CA ILE A 134 -2.64 6.72 15.56
C ILE A 134 -1.25 6.40 16.10
N VAL A 135 -1.14 6.34 17.43
CA VAL A 135 0.12 6.14 18.17
C VAL A 135 0.49 4.67 18.33
#